data_AF-A0A496ZMV8-F1
#
_entry.id   AF-A0A496ZMV8-F1
#
_cell.length_a   1.000
_cell.length_b   1.000
_cell.length_c   1.000
_cell.angle_alpha   90.00
_cell.angle_beta   90.00
_cell.angle_gamma   90.00
#
_symmetry.space_group_name_H-M   'P 1'
#
loop_
_entity.id
_entity.type
_entity.pdbx_description
1 polymer ?
#
loop_
_entity_poly.entity_id
_entity_poly.type
_entity_poly.pdbx_seq_one_letter_code
_entity_poly.pdbx_strand_id
1 'polypeptide(L)'
;MSSKRIVSILTFIVLTSLMHAVQLDLRNAKSIYNYPQISGIGNGDSALQTISGTNSVVIREKITDEGSVIEIDDTNYFINPQLPIIPQINLQIVLDGYVDVTSVDLIAGNVAESKTIGQILSHFQQVEWSVNSDKNQIKRSPAPEVYQNDNFFPAQWLSFTAGFDGESTKIFIQLYPFQWNPRNLEVLYLTDYTISVNGMQIQIPIIPEGDSRTDATHIIISPSEWTSSAADLADFHTNNGISTEVIDLAEISSDYDPAEEPFEEGYANMANPVNANYDYELAKKIISFLRDSGEHPNLELVTLLGSGELLPPSYYFYNSYAGAYSQWIPSDQYYSSPDYDWVDNFVVCRVPVHNENDLITFITKLENVNSHLSENWVQSVTLSGGDAFDDDFYTGEMIDNMAICQDLCDEMVIEKYQRYQNRFSKNAFEDHVQNDDYLMHLHICHGSGDAIHFDSGSGLSSTEMLSFPAKEKLPIFLTVACMNGAFDTQLHNGGFSLSFSEGMIASPGAGIAYVGGSRNNGGVPSHYI
;
A
#
# COMPACT_ATOMS: atom_id res chain seq x y z
N MET A 1 26.30 -11.95 -19.36
CA MET A 1 24.86 -12.07 -19.04
C MET A 1 24.11 -11.19 -20.02
N SER A 2 23.05 -11.68 -20.66
CA SER A 2 22.40 -10.93 -21.76
C SER A 2 21.52 -9.82 -21.22
N SER A 3 21.59 -8.63 -21.85
CA SER A 3 20.75 -7.44 -21.62
C SER A 3 19.25 -7.74 -21.42
N LYS A 4 18.74 -8.84 -21.98
CA LYS A 4 17.37 -9.32 -21.77
C LYS A 4 16.98 -9.64 -20.32
N ARG A 5 17.93 -9.97 -19.42
CA ARG A 5 17.63 -10.21 -18.00
C ARG A 5 17.56 -8.94 -17.16
N ILE A 6 18.26 -7.87 -17.56
CA ILE A 6 18.24 -6.59 -16.84
C ILE A 6 16.96 -5.81 -17.17
N VAL A 7 16.48 -5.90 -18.43
CA VAL A 7 15.20 -5.31 -18.85
C VAL A 7 14.01 -6.06 -18.23
N SER A 8 14.03 -7.40 -18.17
CA SER A 8 12.99 -8.16 -17.44
C SER A 8 13.01 -7.91 -15.92
N ILE A 9 14.14 -7.52 -15.34
CA ILE A 9 14.22 -7.17 -13.92
C ILE A 9 13.70 -5.76 -13.68
N LEU A 10 13.89 -4.77 -14.56
CA LEU A 10 13.34 -3.42 -14.36
C LEU A 10 11.88 -3.24 -14.79
N THR A 11 11.43 -3.92 -15.84
CA THR A 11 9.99 -3.97 -16.15
C THR A 11 9.23 -4.70 -15.05
N PHE A 12 9.84 -5.74 -14.48
CA PHE A 12 9.26 -6.47 -13.36
C PHE A 12 9.51 -5.78 -12.01
N ILE A 13 10.50 -4.90 -11.82
CA ILE A 13 10.76 -4.15 -10.56
C ILE A 13 10.05 -2.81 -10.50
N VAL A 14 9.92 -2.10 -11.63
CA VAL A 14 9.35 -0.76 -11.66
C VAL A 14 7.82 -0.77 -11.71
N LEU A 15 7.20 -1.82 -12.26
CA LEU A 15 5.74 -1.96 -12.32
C LEU A 15 5.24 -3.15 -11.50
N THR A 16 5.71 -4.38 -11.74
CA THR A 16 5.13 -5.51 -11.00
C THR A 16 5.64 -5.62 -9.56
N SER A 17 6.94 -5.53 -9.26
CA SER A 17 7.48 -5.73 -7.90
C SER A 17 7.58 -4.47 -7.03
N LEU A 18 7.04 -3.32 -7.40
CA LEU A 18 6.80 -2.24 -6.42
C LEU A 18 5.42 -2.34 -5.78
N MET A 19 4.39 -2.80 -6.51
CA MET A 19 3.11 -3.18 -5.90
C MET A 19 3.14 -4.61 -5.39
N HIS A 20 3.69 -5.53 -6.18
CA HIS A 20 3.93 -6.88 -5.72
C HIS A 20 4.99 -6.92 -4.63
N ALA A 21 6.10 -6.17 -4.54
CA ALA A 21 7.00 -6.27 -3.36
C ALA A 21 6.59 -5.40 -2.17
N VAL A 22 5.78 -4.35 -2.30
CA VAL A 22 5.10 -3.83 -1.10
C VAL A 22 4.06 -4.85 -0.58
N GLN A 23 3.54 -5.76 -1.43
CA GLN A 23 2.70 -6.91 -1.05
C GLN A 23 3.41 -8.30 -0.99
N LEU A 24 4.69 -8.45 -1.39
CA LEU A 24 5.49 -9.69 -1.47
C LEU A 24 6.71 -9.58 -0.57
N ASP A 25 7.17 -8.37 -0.28
CA ASP A 25 8.08 -8.13 0.82
C ASP A 25 7.30 -8.08 2.14
N LEU A 26 5.96 -7.96 2.11
CA LEU A 26 5.11 -8.49 3.18
C LEU A 26 5.04 -10.03 3.22
N ARG A 27 5.40 -10.73 2.12
CA ARG A 27 5.46 -12.21 2.06
C ARG A 27 6.85 -12.79 2.37
N ASN A 28 7.92 -11.99 2.35
CA ASN A 28 9.29 -12.43 2.66
C ASN A 28 10.03 -11.60 3.73
N ALA A 29 9.49 -10.46 4.20
CA ALA A 29 9.87 -9.90 5.49
C ALA A 29 9.50 -10.92 6.56
N LYS A 30 10.50 -11.64 7.05
CA LYS A 30 10.36 -12.73 8.02
C LYS A 30 9.67 -12.36 9.34
N SER A 31 9.17 -11.15 9.54
CA SER A 31 8.63 -10.74 10.84
C SER A 31 7.60 -9.60 10.89
N ILE A 32 6.79 -9.30 9.85
CA ILE A 32 5.68 -8.32 10.07
C ILE A 32 4.30 -8.84 9.66
N TYR A 33 4.15 -9.60 8.57
CA TYR A 33 2.89 -10.29 8.25
C TYR A 33 3.16 -11.60 7.50
N ASN A 34 3.90 -12.53 8.12
CA ASN A 34 4.05 -13.89 7.59
C ASN A 34 2.70 -14.60 7.60
N TYR A 35 2.04 -14.60 6.45
CA TYR A 35 0.96 -15.50 6.13
C TYR A 35 1.59 -16.84 5.67
N PRO A 36 1.48 -17.95 6.43
CA PRO A 36 1.87 -19.26 5.93
C PRO A 36 1.08 -19.56 4.67
N GLN A 37 1.74 -19.57 3.50
CA GLN A 37 1.10 -19.86 2.23
C GLN A 37 0.82 -21.37 2.16
N ILE A 38 -0.45 -21.73 2.00
CA ILE A 38 -0.85 -23.13 1.82
C ILE A 38 -1.48 -23.26 0.44
N SER A 39 -0.72 -23.81 -0.50
CA SER A 39 -1.24 -24.14 -1.82
C SER A 39 -2.17 -25.35 -1.75
N GLY A 40 -3.31 -25.26 -2.43
CA GLY A 40 -4.28 -26.33 -2.57
C GLY A 40 -4.65 -26.53 -4.03
N ILE A 41 -4.81 -27.78 -4.45
CA ILE A 41 -5.31 -28.12 -5.78
C ILE A 41 -6.83 -28.36 -5.64
N GLY A 42 -7.64 -27.48 -6.21
CA GLY A 42 -9.08 -27.71 -6.36
C GLY A 42 -9.30 -28.87 -7.35
N ASN A 43 -9.66 -30.06 -6.86
CA ASN A 43 -10.00 -31.19 -7.71
C ASN A 43 -11.52 -31.42 -7.73
N GLY A 44 -12.18 -30.90 -8.78
CA GLY A 44 -13.54 -31.26 -9.22
C GLY A 44 -14.69 -30.79 -8.32
N ASP A 45 -15.65 -30.06 -8.90
CA ASP A 45 -16.99 -29.62 -8.43
C ASP A 45 -17.16 -29.08 -6.98
N SER A 46 -16.11 -29.11 -6.15
CA SER A 46 -16.04 -28.60 -4.78
C SER A 46 -14.58 -28.31 -4.45
N ALA A 47 -14.24 -27.04 -4.16
CA ALA A 47 -12.93 -26.67 -3.64
C ALA A 47 -13.01 -26.77 -2.10
N LEU A 48 -12.72 -27.96 -1.56
CA LEU A 48 -12.64 -28.17 -0.12
C LEU A 48 -11.16 -28.28 0.26
N GLN A 49 -10.64 -27.25 0.91
CA GLN A 49 -9.27 -27.25 1.45
C GLN A 49 -9.33 -27.24 2.97
N THR A 50 -8.61 -28.16 3.60
CA THR A 50 -8.50 -28.23 5.07
C THR A 50 -7.07 -27.90 5.48
N ILE A 51 -6.92 -27.00 6.43
CA ILE A 51 -5.65 -26.54 7.00
C ILE A 51 -5.66 -26.85 8.48
N SER A 52 -4.67 -27.61 8.94
CA SER A 52 -4.47 -27.88 10.37
C SER A 52 -3.19 -27.20 10.85
N GLY A 53 -3.27 -26.55 12.01
CA GLY A 53 -2.14 -25.93 12.68
C GLY A 53 -2.09 -26.34 14.15
N THR A 54 -0.90 -26.59 14.66
CA THR A 54 -0.68 -26.75 16.11
C THR A 54 -0.05 -25.50 16.67
N ASN A 55 -0.72 -24.88 17.62
CA ASN A 55 -0.17 -23.76 18.38
C ASN A 55 0.64 -24.32 19.55
N SER A 56 1.94 -24.59 19.34
CA SER A 56 2.86 -24.85 20.45
C SER A 56 3.17 -23.54 21.18
N VAL A 57 2.14 -22.92 21.77
CA VAL A 57 2.23 -21.55 22.28
C VAL A 57 2.78 -21.56 23.69
N VAL A 58 3.95 -20.94 23.87
CA VAL A 58 4.41 -20.49 25.18
C VAL A 58 3.81 -19.10 25.42
N ILE A 59 2.72 -19.03 26.18
CA ILE A 59 2.11 -17.75 26.57
C ILE A 59 3.02 -17.03 27.55
N ARG A 60 3.45 -15.81 27.22
CA ARG A 60 4.18 -14.93 28.13
C ARG A 60 3.31 -13.74 28.46
N GLU A 61 3.09 -13.51 29.75
CA GLU A 61 2.44 -12.28 30.22
C GLU A 61 3.54 -11.31 30.64
N LYS A 62 3.66 -10.20 29.92
CA LYS A 62 4.52 -9.09 30.31
C LYS A 62 3.70 -8.10 31.12
N ILE A 63 4.00 -8.04 32.42
CA ILE A 63 3.38 -7.11 33.35
C ILE A 63 4.17 -5.80 33.32
N THR A 64 3.47 -4.69 33.10
CA THR A 64 4.00 -3.33 33.19
C THR A 64 3.33 -2.59 34.34
N ASP A 65 3.79 -1.38 34.63
CA ASP A 65 3.14 -0.51 35.62
C ASP A 65 1.72 -0.06 35.18
N GLU A 66 1.40 -0.16 33.88
CA GLU A 66 0.12 0.26 33.30
C GLU A 66 -0.88 -0.90 33.14
N GLY A 67 -0.41 -2.15 33.05
CA GLY A 67 -1.26 -3.32 32.77
C GLY A 67 -0.48 -4.50 32.21
N SER A 68 -1.16 -5.36 31.46
CA SER A 68 -0.57 -6.59 30.90
C SER A 68 -0.55 -6.54 29.36
N VAL A 69 0.49 -7.13 28.77
CA VAL A 69 0.58 -7.47 27.35
C VAL A 69 0.81 -8.97 27.25
N ILE A 70 0.09 -9.64 26.34
CA ILE A 70 0.26 -11.05 26.06
C ILE A 70 1.20 -11.17 24.86
N GLU A 71 2.34 -11.81 25.05
CA GLU A 71 3.34 -12.05 24.01
C GLU A 71 3.38 -13.53 23.63
N ILE A 72 3.34 -13.77 22.31
CA ILE A 72 3.34 -15.10 21.73
C ILE A 72 4.21 -15.08 20.48
N ASP A 73 5.07 -16.09 20.38
CA ASP A 73 5.92 -16.30 19.23
C ASP A 73 5.05 -16.50 17.97
N ASP A 74 5.47 -15.91 16.83
CA ASP A 74 4.79 -16.02 15.53
C ASP A 74 3.35 -15.46 15.47
N THR A 75 3.04 -14.44 16.28
CA THR A 75 1.76 -13.70 16.22
C THR A 75 1.95 -12.23 15.90
N ASN A 76 0.89 -11.62 15.34
CA ASN A 76 0.78 -10.20 15.09
C ASN A 76 -0.24 -9.56 16.04
N TYR A 77 -0.35 -8.24 16.03
CA TYR A 77 -1.39 -7.51 16.78
C TYR A 77 -2.19 -6.62 15.84
N PHE A 78 -3.51 -6.54 16.05
CA PHE A 78 -4.34 -5.59 15.33
C PHE A 78 -4.23 -4.22 16.00
N ILE A 79 -3.60 -3.25 15.32
CA ILE A 79 -3.35 -1.93 15.87
C ILE A 79 -4.65 -1.12 15.87
N ASN A 80 -5.29 -1.02 17.03
CA ASN A 80 -6.40 -0.10 17.27
C ASN A 80 -6.29 0.45 18.70
N PRO A 81 -6.23 1.78 18.89
CA PRO A 81 -6.00 2.39 20.19
C PRO A 81 -7.14 2.23 21.20
N GLN A 82 -8.33 1.87 20.69
CA GLN A 82 -9.53 1.64 21.49
C GLN A 82 -9.71 0.17 21.89
N LEU A 83 -9.04 -0.75 21.18
CA LEU A 83 -9.17 -2.19 21.37
C LEU A 83 -8.00 -2.78 22.15
N PRO A 84 -8.21 -3.89 22.88
CA PRO A 84 -7.14 -4.57 23.60
C PRO A 84 -6.07 -5.14 22.66
N ILE A 85 -4.82 -5.14 23.12
CA ILE A 85 -3.69 -5.76 22.43
C ILE A 85 -3.81 -7.28 22.55
N ILE A 86 -4.54 -7.88 21.61
CA ILE A 86 -4.75 -9.34 21.51
C ILE A 86 -3.90 -9.90 20.38
N PRO A 87 -3.10 -10.95 20.62
CA PRO A 87 -2.38 -11.68 19.58
C PRO A 87 -3.34 -12.27 18.54
N GLN A 88 -3.00 -12.10 17.26
CA GLN A 88 -3.69 -12.68 16.11
C GLN A 88 -2.70 -13.43 15.22
N ILE A 89 -3.19 -14.48 14.56
CA ILE A 89 -2.44 -15.20 13.53
C ILE A 89 -3.12 -14.89 12.20
N ASN A 90 -2.32 -14.38 11.27
CA ASN A 90 -2.76 -14.01 9.95
C ASN A 90 -2.36 -15.15 9.01
N LEU A 91 -3.33 -15.82 8.35
CA LEU A 91 -3.10 -16.89 7.35
C LEU A 91 -3.60 -16.48 5.96
N GLN A 92 -2.84 -16.82 4.90
CA GLN A 92 -3.25 -16.56 3.52
C GLN A 92 -3.25 -17.88 2.76
N ILE A 93 -4.33 -18.10 2.05
CA ILE A 93 -4.50 -19.27 1.19
C ILE A 93 -4.63 -18.76 -0.23
N VAL A 94 -3.96 -19.45 -1.15
CA VAL A 94 -4.02 -19.18 -2.58
C VAL A 94 -4.57 -20.42 -3.26
N LEU A 95 -5.71 -20.26 -3.94
CA LEU A 95 -6.38 -21.28 -4.72
C LEU A 95 -6.27 -20.92 -6.20
N ASP A 96 -5.89 -21.88 -7.04
CA ASP A 96 -5.78 -21.67 -8.48
C ASP A 96 -7.16 -21.39 -9.10
N GLY A 97 -7.24 -20.37 -9.97
CA GLY A 97 -8.48 -19.95 -10.61
C GLY A 97 -9.49 -19.31 -9.66
N TYR A 98 -10.67 -18.99 -10.19
CA TYR A 98 -11.73 -18.39 -9.39
C TYR A 98 -12.50 -19.43 -8.57
N VAL A 99 -12.54 -19.20 -7.26
CA VAL A 99 -13.31 -19.98 -6.28
C VAL A 99 -14.28 -19.04 -5.57
N ASP A 100 -15.58 -19.34 -5.69
CA ASP A 100 -16.61 -18.68 -4.90
C ASP A 100 -16.57 -19.26 -3.47
N VAL A 101 -15.90 -18.56 -2.56
CA VAL A 101 -15.67 -18.98 -1.18
C VAL A 101 -16.94 -18.75 -0.35
N THR A 102 -17.59 -19.85 0.03
CA THR A 102 -18.84 -19.82 0.79
C THR A 102 -18.64 -19.74 2.30
N SER A 103 -17.59 -20.35 2.84
CA SER A 103 -17.25 -20.25 4.27
C SER A 103 -15.78 -20.59 4.56
N VAL A 104 -15.30 -20.04 5.67
CA VAL A 104 -14.06 -20.45 6.33
C VAL A 104 -14.39 -20.73 7.79
N ASP A 105 -14.19 -21.97 8.23
CA ASP A 105 -14.69 -22.46 9.52
C ASP A 105 -13.59 -23.06 10.39
N LEU A 106 -13.59 -22.76 11.68
CA LEU A 106 -12.80 -23.49 12.67
C LEU A 106 -13.53 -24.80 13.01
N ILE A 107 -13.12 -25.91 12.37
CA ILE A 107 -13.81 -27.20 12.46
C ILE A 107 -13.29 -28.10 13.59
N ALA A 108 -12.09 -27.84 14.10
CA ALA A 108 -11.56 -28.49 15.28
C ALA A 108 -10.59 -27.56 16.02
N GLY A 109 -10.49 -27.73 17.33
CA GLY A 109 -9.54 -27.00 18.17
C GLY A 109 -9.78 -27.28 19.64
N ASN A 110 -8.71 -27.43 20.40
CA ASN A 110 -8.77 -27.50 21.86
C ASN A 110 -8.62 -26.08 22.44
N VAL A 111 -9.58 -25.70 23.27
CA VAL A 111 -9.49 -24.50 24.10
C VAL A 111 -8.99 -24.94 25.47
N ALA A 112 -7.84 -24.43 25.88
CA ALA A 112 -7.34 -24.68 27.23
C ALA A 112 -8.09 -23.84 28.27
N GLU A 113 -8.16 -24.35 29.50
CA GLU A 113 -8.82 -23.66 30.61
C GLU A 113 -8.18 -22.30 30.94
N SER A 114 -9.07 -21.39 31.32
CA SER A 114 -8.89 -20.06 31.87
C SER A 114 -7.57 -19.80 32.59
N LYS A 115 -6.82 -18.80 32.12
CA LYS A 115 -5.81 -18.13 32.93
C LYS A 115 -6.34 -16.75 33.33
N THR A 116 -6.23 -16.41 34.62
CA THR A 116 -6.44 -15.03 35.06
C THR A 116 -5.21 -14.19 34.68
N ILE A 117 -5.40 -13.11 33.93
CA ILE A 117 -4.36 -12.19 33.45
C ILE A 117 -4.76 -10.77 33.85
N GLY A 118 -3.79 -9.87 34.08
CA GLY A 118 -4.10 -8.46 34.37
C GLY A 118 -4.90 -7.76 33.27
N GLN A 119 -5.25 -6.49 33.51
CA GLN A 119 -5.95 -5.68 32.52
C GLN A 119 -5.09 -5.56 31.25
N ILE A 120 -5.57 -6.10 30.12
CA ILE A 120 -4.85 -6.01 28.84
C ILE A 120 -4.86 -4.57 28.35
N LEU A 121 -3.69 -4.03 28.03
CA LEU A 121 -3.54 -2.66 27.52
C LEU A 121 -4.17 -2.52 26.12
N SER A 122 -4.69 -1.34 25.78
CA SER A 122 -5.09 -1.01 24.40
C SER A 122 -3.91 -0.42 23.64
N HIS A 123 -3.90 -0.37 22.31
CA HIS A 123 -2.77 0.27 21.60
C HIS A 123 -2.65 1.77 21.93
N PHE A 124 -1.46 2.32 21.71
CA PHE A 124 -1.29 3.78 21.69
C PHE A 124 -2.02 4.37 20.47
N GLN A 125 -2.55 5.58 20.62
CA GLN A 125 -3.00 6.37 19.48
C GLN A 125 -1.85 6.54 18.50
N GLN A 126 -2.15 6.34 17.21
CA GLN A 126 -1.20 6.60 16.14
C GLN A 126 -0.85 8.09 16.13
N VAL A 127 0.43 8.39 15.92
CA VAL A 127 0.91 9.75 15.72
C VAL A 127 1.01 9.97 14.22
N GLU A 128 0.56 11.13 13.77
CA GLU A 128 0.70 11.52 12.37
C GLU A 128 2.15 11.89 12.08
N TRP A 129 2.70 11.41 10.96
CA TRP A 129 4.02 11.80 10.45
C TRP A 129 4.02 13.21 9.81
N SER A 130 3.31 14.16 10.43
CA SER A 130 3.19 15.55 10.00
C SER A 130 4.02 16.48 10.90
N VAL A 131 4.52 17.58 10.34
CA VAL A 131 5.20 18.66 11.08
C VAL A 131 4.34 19.30 12.18
N ASN A 132 3.02 19.19 12.08
CA ASN A 132 2.07 19.77 13.04
C ASN A 132 1.62 18.77 14.12
N SER A 133 2.19 17.57 14.16
CA SER A 133 1.82 16.55 15.15
C SER A 133 2.18 17.00 16.57
N ASP A 134 1.23 16.85 17.50
CA ASP A 134 1.49 17.11 18.92
C ASP A 134 2.18 15.88 19.53
N LYS A 135 3.47 16.05 19.80
CA LYS A 135 4.37 15.04 20.37
C LYS A 135 3.91 14.52 21.74
N ASN A 136 3.00 15.21 22.43
CA ASN A 136 2.43 14.78 23.72
C ASN A 136 1.17 13.91 23.59
N GLN A 137 0.80 13.48 22.39
CA GLN A 137 -0.43 12.70 22.12
C GLN A 137 -0.28 11.18 22.18
N ILE A 138 0.90 10.63 22.54
CA ILE A 138 1.05 9.19 22.75
C ILE A 138 0.26 8.78 24.00
N LYS A 139 -1.01 8.45 23.81
CA LYS A 139 -1.95 8.05 24.86
C LYS A 139 -2.72 6.83 24.42
N ARG A 140 -3.06 5.98 25.38
CA ARG A 140 -4.04 4.91 25.19
C ARG A 140 -5.43 5.49 25.40
N SER A 141 -6.40 5.11 24.56
CA SER A 141 -7.79 5.56 24.68
C SER A 141 -8.74 4.36 24.59
N PRO A 142 -8.69 3.43 25.57
CA PRO A 142 -9.49 2.22 25.55
C PRO A 142 -10.98 2.54 25.51
N ALA A 143 -11.71 1.88 24.61
CA ALA A 143 -13.16 2.02 24.49
C ALA A 143 -13.86 1.43 25.72
N PRO A 144 -14.63 2.23 26.50
CA PRO A 144 -15.37 1.72 27.66
C PRO A 144 -16.29 0.54 27.34
N GLU A 145 -16.91 0.54 26.16
CA GLU A 145 -17.81 -0.49 25.66
C GLU A 145 -17.15 -1.87 25.48
N VAL A 146 -15.82 -1.90 25.31
CA VAL A 146 -15.03 -3.14 25.30
C VAL A 146 -14.50 -3.41 26.70
N TYR A 147 -13.85 -2.43 27.32
CA TYR A 147 -13.10 -2.60 28.58
C TYR A 147 -13.97 -2.77 29.83
N GLN A 148 -15.25 -2.42 29.77
CA GLN A 148 -16.21 -2.60 30.87
C GLN A 148 -17.22 -3.72 30.58
N ASN A 149 -17.07 -4.40 29.44
CA ASN A 149 -17.92 -5.50 29.02
C ASN A 149 -17.64 -6.78 29.81
N ASP A 150 -18.65 -7.63 29.97
CA ASP A 150 -18.52 -8.96 30.60
C ASP A 150 -18.48 -10.10 29.56
N ASN A 151 -18.25 -9.75 28.30
CA ASN A 151 -18.10 -10.70 27.22
C ASN A 151 -16.63 -10.85 26.83
N PHE A 152 -16.31 -12.01 26.27
CA PHE A 152 -15.03 -12.23 25.63
C PHE A 152 -14.87 -11.34 24.40
N PHE A 153 -13.69 -10.74 24.24
CA PHE A 153 -13.26 -10.03 23.03
C PHE A 153 -12.16 -10.86 22.32
N PRO A 154 -12.17 -10.98 20.99
CA PRO A 154 -13.10 -10.37 20.01
C PRO A 154 -14.45 -11.09 19.84
N ALA A 155 -14.77 -12.10 20.64
CA ALA A 155 -16.01 -12.90 20.60
C ALA A 155 -16.16 -13.84 19.39
N GLN A 156 -15.14 -13.94 18.57
CA GLN A 156 -15.05 -14.87 17.45
C GLN A 156 -13.62 -15.41 17.35
N TRP A 157 -13.47 -16.66 16.93
CA TRP A 157 -12.16 -17.29 16.82
C TRP A 157 -11.45 -17.00 15.51
N LEU A 158 -12.19 -16.65 14.46
CA LEU A 158 -11.61 -16.23 13.18
C LEU A 158 -12.51 -15.22 12.48
N SER A 159 -11.93 -14.48 11.54
CA SER A 159 -12.62 -13.78 10.47
C SER A 159 -11.87 -14.03 9.16
N PHE A 160 -12.51 -13.80 8.01
CA PHE A 160 -11.84 -13.91 6.73
C PHE A 160 -12.39 -12.91 5.70
N THR A 161 -11.56 -12.60 4.71
CA THR A 161 -11.95 -11.99 3.44
C THR A 161 -11.39 -12.83 2.31
N ALA A 162 -12.04 -12.81 1.15
CA ALA A 162 -11.58 -13.51 -0.04
C ALA A 162 -11.75 -12.60 -1.26
N GLY A 163 -10.82 -12.69 -2.20
CA GLY A 163 -10.89 -11.97 -3.46
C GLY A 163 -10.11 -12.68 -4.57
N PHE A 164 -10.23 -12.19 -5.80
CA PHE A 164 -9.69 -12.83 -6.99
C PHE A 164 -8.80 -11.88 -7.79
N ASP A 165 -7.54 -12.27 -8.04
CA ASP A 165 -6.57 -11.39 -8.73
C ASP A 165 -6.52 -11.56 -10.25
N GLY A 166 -7.52 -12.20 -10.86
CA GLY A 166 -7.50 -12.54 -12.29
C GLY A 166 -6.87 -13.92 -12.59
N GLU A 167 -6.05 -14.47 -11.69
CA GLU A 167 -5.41 -15.78 -11.85
C GLU A 167 -5.81 -16.76 -10.73
N SER A 168 -5.90 -16.28 -9.50
CA SER A 168 -6.03 -17.05 -8.28
C SER A 168 -6.96 -16.39 -7.26
N THR A 169 -7.70 -17.20 -6.52
CA THR A 169 -8.47 -16.73 -5.36
C THR A 169 -7.56 -16.67 -4.13
N LYS A 170 -7.44 -15.48 -3.54
CA LYS A 170 -6.72 -15.20 -2.31
C LYS A 170 -7.71 -15.12 -1.15
N ILE A 171 -7.41 -15.85 -0.07
CA ILE A 171 -8.22 -15.86 1.15
C ILE A 171 -7.34 -15.41 2.30
N PHE A 172 -7.71 -14.31 2.95
CA PHE A 172 -7.02 -13.76 4.11
C PHE A 172 -7.81 -14.11 5.36
N ILE A 173 -7.20 -14.86 6.26
CA ILE A 173 -7.83 -15.35 7.49
C ILE A 173 -7.13 -14.69 8.66
N GLN A 174 -7.90 -14.02 9.52
CA GLN A 174 -7.45 -13.54 10.81
C GLN A 174 -7.95 -14.51 11.86
N LEU A 175 -7.05 -15.34 12.39
CA LEU A 175 -7.33 -16.21 13.54
C LEU A 175 -7.06 -15.42 14.82
N TYR A 176 -8.01 -15.46 15.75
CA TYR A 176 -7.94 -14.85 17.08
C TYR A 176 -7.77 -15.96 18.12
N PRO A 177 -6.56 -16.51 18.31
CA PRO A 177 -6.35 -17.63 19.21
C PRO A 177 -6.56 -17.29 20.69
N PHE A 178 -6.84 -16.01 21.02
CA PHE A 178 -7.07 -15.51 22.36
C PHE A 178 -8.41 -14.81 22.45
N GLN A 179 -9.10 -15.09 23.54
CA GLN A 179 -10.33 -14.41 23.92
C GLN A 179 -10.17 -13.89 25.33
N TRP A 180 -10.35 -12.59 25.53
CA TRP A 180 -10.19 -11.96 26.85
C TRP A 180 -11.51 -11.39 27.35
N ASN A 181 -11.86 -11.72 28.59
CA ASN A 181 -12.96 -11.11 29.33
C ASN A 181 -12.38 -9.99 30.24
N PRO A 182 -12.70 -8.72 29.97
CA PRO A 182 -12.16 -7.59 30.73
C PRO A 182 -12.67 -7.51 32.18
N ARG A 183 -13.90 -7.98 32.44
CA ARG A 183 -14.51 -7.90 33.77
C ARG A 183 -13.97 -8.96 34.72
N ASN A 184 -13.85 -10.19 34.21
CA ASN A 184 -13.40 -11.34 34.99
C ASN A 184 -11.88 -11.56 34.90
N LEU A 185 -11.19 -10.76 34.07
CA LEU A 185 -9.75 -10.84 33.86
C LEU A 185 -9.30 -12.23 33.38
N GLU A 186 -10.18 -12.88 32.61
CA GLU A 186 -10.04 -14.26 32.17
C GLU A 186 -9.65 -14.31 30.70
N VAL A 187 -8.71 -15.20 30.38
CA VAL A 187 -8.31 -15.48 29.00
C VAL A 187 -8.55 -16.93 28.65
N LEU A 188 -9.25 -17.15 27.54
CA LEU A 188 -9.31 -18.44 26.85
C LEU A 188 -8.33 -18.42 25.69
N TYR A 189 -7.73 -19.59 25.39
CA TYR A 189 -6.81 -19.69 24.27
C TYR A 189 -6.89 -21.03 23.55
N LEU A 190 -6.71 -20.99 22.23
CA LEU A 190 -6.62 -22.15 21.36
C LEU A 190 -5.21 -22.74 21.38
N THR A 191 -5.08 -24.00 21.83
CA THR A 191 -3.82 -24.77 21.79
C THR A 191 -3.59 -25.46 20.46
N ASP A 192 -4.66 -25.73 19.72
CA ASP A 192 -4.62 -26.25 18.36
C ASP A 192 -5.86 -25.79 17.61
N TYR A 193 -5.76 -25.82 16.28
CA TYR A 193 -6.85 -25.44 15.41
C TYR A 193 -6.80 -26.20 14.09
N THR A 194 -7.98 -26.42 13.50
CA THR A 194 -8.12 -26.85 12.12
C THR A 194 -9.18 -25.99 11.47
N ILE A 195 -8.78 -25.33 10.39
CA ILE A 195 -9.60 -24.44 9.59
C ILE A 195 -9.98 -25.16 8.29
N SER A 196 -11.24 -25.08 7.90
CA SER A 196 -11.75 -25.56 6.63
C SER A 196 -12.17 -24.40 5.76
N VAL A 197 -11.74 -24.38 4.50
CA VAL A 197 -12.24 -23.49 3.47
C VAL A 197 -13.20 -24.27 2.58
N ASN A 198 -14.41 -23.74 2.43
CA ASN A 198 -15.45 -24.33 1.59
C ASN A 198 -15.81 -23.36 0.48
N GLY A 199 -15.67 -23.77 -0.77
CA GLY A 199 -16.10 -22.99 -1.92
C GLY A 199 -16.39 -23.82 -3.16
N MET A 200 -16.87 -23.15 -4.20
CA MET A 200 -17.11 -23.74 -5.51
C MET A 200 -16.12 -23.18 -6.52
N GLN A 201 -15.37 -24.05 -7.19
CA GLN A 201 -14.58 -23.62 -8.33
C GLN A 201 -15.52 -23.20 -9.46
N ILE A 202 -15.36 -21.98 -9.94
CA ILE A 202 -16.12 -21.45 -11.06
C ILE A 202 -15.19 -21.40 -12.27
N GLN A 203 -15.65 -21.97 -13.39
CA GLN A 203 -14.97 -21.77 -14.66
C GLN A 203 -15.31 -20.36 -15.15
N ILE A 204 -14.30 -19.50 -15.20
CA ILE A 204 -14.42 -18.19 -15.83
C ILE A 204 -14.69 -18.45 -17.33
N PRO A 205 -15.75 -17.86 -17.90
CA PRO A 205 -16.04 -18.04 -19.33
C PRO A 205 -14.82 -17.66 -20.17
N ILE A 206 -14.36 -18.56 -21.03
CA ILE A 206 -13.36 -18.20 -22.05
C ILE A 206 -14.07 -17.28 -23.04
N ILE A 207 -13.67 -16.02 -23.07
CA ILE A 207 -14.22 -15.02 -23.98
C ILE A 207 -13.64 -15.33 -25.37
N PRO A 208 -14.48 -15.53 -26.40
CA PRO A 208 -14.00 -15.90 -27.73
C PRO A 208 -13.01 -14.85 -28.27
N GLU A 209 -11.88 -15.29 -28.83
CA GLU A 209 -10.97 -14.41 -29.57
C GLU A 209 -11.73 -13.66 -30.69
N GLY A 210 -11.66 -12.33 -30.67
CA GLY A 210 -12.11 -11.48 -31.78
C GLY A 210 -13.17 -10.42 -31.50
N ASP A 211 -13.65 -10.28 -30.25
CA ASP A 211 -14.59 -9.22 -29.83
C ASP A 211 -14.03 -8.30 -28.72
N SER A 212 -12.77 -8.45 -28.30
CA SER A 212 -12.13 -7.58 -27.29
C SER A 212 -11.73 -6.21 -27.86
N ARG A 213 -11.85 -5.14 -27.06
CA ARG A 213 -11.30 -3.81 -27.38
C ARG A 213 -9.79 -3.82 -27.54
N THR A 214 -9.07 -4.61 -26.73
CA THR A 214 -7.62 -4.76 -26.78
C THR A 214 -7.17 -6.11 -26.22
N ASP A 215 -6.10 -6.66 -26.78
CA ASP A 215 -5.43 -7.88 -26.25
C ASP A 215 -4.12 -7.54 -25.53
N ALA A 216 -3.84 -6.26 -25.30
CA ALA A 216 -2.61 -5.79 -24.67
C ALA A 216 -2.55 -6.17 -23.18
N THR A 217 -1.33 -6.42 -22.68
CA THR A 217 -1.08 -6.68 -21.26
C THR A 217 -1.03 -5.41 -20.43
N HIS A 218 -0.91 -4.25 -21.08
CA HIS A 218 -0.86 -2.94 -20.46
C HIS A 218 -1.73 -1.96 -21.23
N ILE A 219 -2.54 -1.20 -20.50
CA ILE A 219 -3.25 -0.06 -21.06
C ILE A 219 -2.82 1.25 -20.40
N ILE A 220 -2.82 2.31 -21.19
CA ILE A 220 -2.62 3.68 -20.74
C ILE A 220 -3.94 4.41 -20.91
N ILE A 221 -4.61 4.78 -19.82
CA ILE A 221 -5.82 5.61 -19.86
C ILE A 221 -5.38 7.07 -19.88
N SER A 222 -5.73 7.79 -20.95
CA SER A 222 -5.23 9.14 -21.21
C SER A 222 -6.33 10.10 -21.66
N PRO A 223 -6.26 11.40 -21.28
CA PRO A 223 -7.04 12.45 -21.92
C PRO A 223 -6.78 12.50 -23.44
N SER A 224 -7.83 12.82 -24.20
CA SER A 224 -7.77 12.86 -25.68
C SER A 224 -6.74 13.87 -26.19
N GLU A 225 -6.53 14.97 -25.46
CA GLU A 225 -5.59 16.03 -25.81
C GLU A 225 -4.12 15.56 -25.80
N TRP A 226 -3.80 14.47 -25.10
CA TRP A 226 -2.42 13.98 -24.95
C TRP A 226 -2.12 12.77 -25.83
N THR A 227 -2.94 12.52 -26.86
CA THR A 227 -2.83 11.34 -27.74
C THR A 227 -1.40 11.09 -28.24
N SER A 228 -0.66 12.13 -28.65
CA SER A 228 0.71 11.98 -29.16
C SER A 228 1.67 11.54 -28.06
N SER A 229 1.68 12.26 -26.94
CA SER A 229 2.58 11.96 -25.81
C SER A 229 2.26 10.61 -25.15
N ALA A 230 0.98 10.23 -25.09
CA ALA A 230 0.55 8.92 -24.62
C ALA A 230 1.00 7.80 -25.57
N ALA A 231 0.95 8.03 -26.88
CA ALA A 231 1.47 7.08 -27.88
C ALA A 231 2.99 6.92 -27.75
N ASP A 232 3.74 8.00 -27.52
CA ASP A 232 5.19 7.92 -27.28
C ASP A 232 5.51 7.05 -26.05
N LEU A 233 4.73 7.17 -24.96
CA LEU A 233 4.87 6.31 -23.78
C LEU A 233 4.48 4.85 -24.06
N ALA A 234 3.42 4.60 -24.83
CA ALA A 234 3.04 3.25 -25.25
C ALA A 234 4.10 2.59 -26.13
N ASP A 235 4.68 3.34 -27.07
CA ASP A 235 5.78 2.91 -27.92
C ASP A 235 7.03 2.61 -27.09
N PHE A 236 7.35 3.45 -26.11
CA PHE A 236 8.44 3.19 -25.15
C PHE A 236 8.25 1.84 -24.45
N HIS A 237 7.07 1.57 -23.89
CA HIS A 237 6.79 0.30 -23.22
C HIS A 237 6.84 -0.90 -24.18
N THR A 238 6.22 -0.77 -25.35
CA THR A 238 6.19 -1.82 -26.39
C THR A 238 7.58 -2.15 -26.89
N ASN A 239 8.43 -1.14 -27.13
CA ASN A 239 9.83 -1.32 -27.53
C ASN A 239 10.67 -2.00 -26.43
N ASN A 240 10.25 -1.91 -25.17
CA ASN A 240 10.88 -2.61 -24.04
C ASN A 240 10.19 -3.95 -23.70
N GLY A 241 9.26 -4.42 -24.53
CA GLY A 241 8.67 -5.76 -24.45
C GLY A 241 7.38 -5.88 -23.66
N ILE A 242 6.72 -4.76 -23.34
CA ILE A 242 5.40 -4.74 -22.68
C ILE A 242 4.35 -4.36 -23.73
N SER A 243 3.45 -5.28 -24.09
CA SER A 243 2.38 -4.98 -25.05
C SER A 243 1.49 -3.88 -24.47
N THR A 244 1.54 -2.68 -25.05
CA THR A 244 0.90 -1.49 -24.48
C THR A 244 0.01 -0.79 -25.50
N GLU A 245 -1.22 -0.48 -25.12
CA GLU A 245 -2.15 0.33 -25.92
C GLU A 245 -2.67 1.54 -25.14
N VAL A 246 -3.03 2.61 -25.87
CA VAL A 246 -3.65 3.81 -25.29
C VAL A 246 -5.16 3.71 -25.42
N ILE A 247 -5.86 3.91 -24.30
CA ILE A 247 -7.32 4.02 -24.22
C ILE A 247 -7.67 5.48 -23.95
N ASP A 248 -8.52 6.05 -24.80
CA ASP A 248 -8.97 7.43 -24.66
C ASP A 248 -10.00 7.53 -23.53
N LEU A 249 -9.77 8.42 -22.57
CA LEU A 249 -10.68 8.67 -21.46
C LEU A 249 -12.08 9.12 -21.94
N ALA A 250 -12.15 9.80 -23.10
CA ALA A 250 -13.43 10.19 -23.68
C ALA A 250 -14.27 9.00 -24.16
N GLU A 251 -13.62 7.91 -24.61
CA GLU A 251 -14.28 6.65 -25.00
C GLU A 251 -14.95 6.01 -23.78
N ILE A 252 -14.21 5.88 -22.67
CA ILE A 252 -14.75 5.36 -21.41
C ILE A 252 -15.92 6.23 -20.93
N SER A 253 -15.77 7.55 -21.00
CA SER A 253 -16.81 8.49 -20.59
C SER A 253 -18.11 8.37 -21.41
N SER A 254 -18.02 8.06 -22.71
CA SER A 254 -19.21 7.93 -23.56
C SER A 254 -19.84 6.54 -23.54
N ASP A 255 -19.03 5.49 -23.42
CA ASP A 255 -19.45 4.13 -23.78
C ASP A 255 -19.86 3.30 -22.56
N TYR A 256 -19.42 3.69 -21.37
CA TYR A 256 -19.73 2.99 -20.12
C TYR A 256 -20.75 3.71 -19.26
N ASP A 257 -21.62 2.92 -18.63
CA ASP A 257 -22.43 3.36 -17.50
C ASP A 257 -21.59 3.36 -16.21
N PRO A 258 -21.85 4.28 -15.26
CA PRO A 258 -21.17 4.28 -13.98
C PRO A 258 -21.42 2.99 -13.21
N ALA A 259 -20.38 2.46 -12.54
CA ALA A 259 -20.48 1.30 -11.67
C ALA A 259 -21.48 1.52 -10.51
N GLU A 260 -21.77 0.48 -9.73
CA GLU A 260 -22.47 0.62 -8.45
C GLU A 260 -21.59 1.31 -7.40
N GLU A 261 -22.24 1.79 -6.34
CA GLU A 261 -21.54 2.36 -5.19
C GLU A 261 -20.76 1.25 -4.45
N PRO A 262 -19.51 1.52 -4.01
CA PRO A 262 -18.78 0.63 -3.12
C PRO A 262 -19.48 0.53 -1.77
N PHE A 263 -19.09 -0.46 -0.96
CA PHE A 263 -19.67 -0.66 0.37
C PHE A 263 -19.25 0.43 1.36
N GLU A 264 -18.06 0.97 1.18
CA GLU A 264 -17.41 1.92 2.05
C GLU A 264 -18.07 3.30 2.03
N GLU A 265 -18.04 3.98 3.19
CA GLU A 265 -18.51 5.37 3.27
C GLU A 265 -17.52 6.30 2.57
N GLY A 266 -18.01 7.08 1.61
CA GLY A 266 -17.21 8.05 0.88
C GLY A 266 -18.05 9.16 0.26
N TYR A 267 -17.65 9.58 -0.94
CA TYR A 267 -18.24 10.69 -1.69
C TYR A 267 -19.77 10.64 -1.83
N ALA A 268 -20.34 9.47 -2.12
CA ALA A 268 -21.79 9.31 -2.27
C ALA A 268 -22.58 9.57 -0.97
N ASN A 269 -21.96 9.35 0.18
CA ASN A 269 -22.67 9.26 1.46
C ASN A 269 -22.36 10.43 2.41
N MET A 270 -21.27 11.16 2.15
CA MET A 270 -20.72 12.18 3.05
C MET A 270 -20.75 13.59 2.43
N ALA A 271 -20.87 14.63 3.27
CA ALA A 271 -20.93 16.02 2.80
C ALA A 271 -19.55 16.50 2.30
N ASN A 272 -19.45 16.73 0.99
CA ASN A 272 -18.21 16.87 0.23
C ASN A 272 -17.48 18.25 0.37
N PRO A 273 -16.16 18.28 0.68
CA PRO A 273 -15.29 19.46 0.55
C PRO A 273 -14.43 19.49 -0.73
N VAL A 274 -14.42 18.42 -1.53
CA VAL A 274 -13.75 18.36 -2.85
C VAL A 274 -14.44 19.35 -3.78
N ASN A 275 -13.66 20.06 -4.61
CA ASN A 275 -14.17 21.12 -5.46
C ASN A 275 -15.22 20.60 -6.48
N ALA A 276 -15.92 21.54 -7.13
CA ALA A 276 -16.98 21.24 -8.09
C ALA A 276 -16.52 20.58 -9.41
N ASN A 277 -15.21 20.48 -9.66
CA ASN A 277 -14.63 19.89 -10.87
C ASN A 277 -14.39 18.38 -10.75
N TYR A 278 -14.57 17.78 -9.56
CA TYR A 278 -14.42 16.33 -9.42
C TYR A 278 -15.54 15.58 -10.15
N ASP A 279 -15.16 14.77 -11.14
CA ASP A 279 -16.08 13.96 -11.94
C ASP A 279 -16.30 12.58 -11.32
N TYR A 280 -17.24 12.50 -10.39
CA TYR A 280 -17.61 11.26 -9.71
C TYR A 280 -18.14 10.19 -10.66
N GLU A 281 -18.90 10.61 -11.67
CA GLU A 281 -19.51 9.71 -12.65
C GLU A 281 -18.42 9.06 -13.50
N LEU A 282 -17.45 9.85 -13.98
CA LEU A 282 -16.31 9.34 -14.73
C LEU A 282 -15.45 8.37 -13.91
N ALA A 283 -15.18 8.66 -12.63
CA ALA A 283 -14.46 7.73 -11.75
C ALA A 283 -15.12 6.34 -11.74
N LYS A 284 -16.44 6.32 -11.62
CA LYS A 284 -17.22 5.07 -11.63
C LYS A 284 -17.29 4.41 -13.00
N LYS A 285 -17.24 5.17 -14.10
CA LYS A 285 -17.18 4.61 -15.45
C LYS A 285 -15.84 3.94 -15.75
N ILE A 286 -14.73 4.49 -15.23
CA ILE A 286 -13.40 3.85 -15.31
C ILE A 286 -13.44 2.47 -14.63
N ILE A 287 -14.11 2.36 -13.47
CA ILE A 287 -14.29 1.07 -12.79
C ILE A 287 -15.10 0.10 -13.65
N SER A 288 -16.23 0.53 -14.22
CA SER A 288 -17.02 -0.31 -15.13
C SER A 288 -16.19 -0.82 -16.31
N PHE A 289 -15.39 0.06 -16.92
CA PHE A 289 -14.48 -0.31 -18.01
C PHE A 289 -13.44 -1.34 -17.57
N LEU A 290 -12.75 -1.12 -16.44
CA LEU A 290 -11.75 -2.05 -15.92
C LEU A 290 -12.34 -3.38 -15.46
N ARG A 291 -13.61 -3.41 -15.06
CA ARG A 291 -14.33 -4.63 -14.69
C ARG A 291 -14.73 -5.47 -15.90
N ASP A 292 -14.86 -4.87 -17.09
CA ASP A 292 -15.21 -5.57 -18.31
C ASP A 292 -14.02 -6.36 -18.88
N SER A 293 -13.64 -7.42 -18.18
CA SER A 293 -12.52 -8.32 -18.55
C SER A 293 -12.63 -8.91 -19.97
N GLY A 294 -13.80 -8.85 -20.62
CA GLY A 294 -13.94 -9.24 -22.02
C GLY A 294 -13.34 -8.27 -23.01
N GLU A 295 -13.26 -7.01 -22.64
CA GLU A 295 -12.68 -5.97 -23.48
C GLU A 295 -11.15 -5.94 -23.41
N HIS A 296 -10.56 -6.56 -22.37
CA HIS A 296 -9.13 -6.60 -22.13
C HIS A 296 -8.66 -7.90 -21.44
N PRO A 297 -8.83 -9.07 -22.08
CA PRO A 297 -8.66 -10.39 -21.45
C PRO A 297 -7.25 -10.73 -20.96
N ASN A 298 -6.23 -9.98 -21.38
CA ASN A 298 -4.82 -10.19 -21.00
C ASN A 298 -4.29 -9.08 -20.09
N LEU A 299 -5.14 -8.18 -19.60
CA LEU A 299 -4.71 -6.98 -18.88
C LEU A 299 -4.04 -7.32 -17.54
N GLU A 300 -2.84 -6.79 -17.33
CA GLU A 300 -2.07 -6.92 -16.09
C GLU A 300 -1.70 -5.56 -15.48
N LEU A 301 -1.49 -4.55 -16.33
CA LEU A 301 -0.98 -3.23 -15.96
C LEU A 301 -1.91 -2.11 -16.43
N VAL A 302 -2.11 -1.09 -15.61
CA VAL A 302 -2.86 0.13 -15.97
C VAL A 302 -2.04 1.36 -15.59
N THR A 303 -1.74 2.22 -16.57
CA THR A 303 -1.19 3.56 -16.32
C THR A 303 -2.29 4.61 -16.47
N LEU A 304 -2.49 5.42 -15.44
CA LEU A 304 -3.39 6.56 -15.43
C LEU A 304 -2.60 7.84 -15.73
N LEU A 305 -2.86 8.49 -16.87
CA LEU A 305 -2.17 9.74 -17.22
C LEU A 305 -3.00 10.95 -16.80
N GLY A 306 -2.46 11.70 -15.85
CA GLY A 306 -3.00 12.99 -15.43
C GLY A 306 -3.21 13.12 -13.92
N SER A 307 -3.37 14.36 -13.49
CA SER A 307 -3.79 14.71 -12.13
C SER A 307 -5.18 14.19 -11.80
N GLY A 308 -5.57 14.29 -10.53
CA GLY A 308 -6.93 13.96 -10.10
C GLY A 308 -8.02 14.79 -10.80
N GLU A 309 -7.73 16.00 -11.31
CA GLU A 309 -8.73 16.79 -12.06
C GLU A 309 -8.96 16.23 -13.47
N LEU A 310 -7.92 15.70 -14.12
CA LEU A 310 -8.02 15.16 -15.48
C LEU A 310 -8.52 13.71 -15.50
N LEU A 311 -8.05 12.90 -14.56
CA LEU A 311 -8.48 11.52 -14.39
C LEU A 311 -8.83 11.31 -12.91
N PRO A 312 -10.13 11.29 -12.56
CA PRO A 312 -10.58 11.38 -11.17
C PRO A 312 -10.07 10.19 -10.33
N PRO A 313 -9.68 10.41 -9.06
CA PRO A 313 -9.45 9.31 -8.11
C PRO A 313 -10.77 8.73 -7.61
N SER A 314 -10.70 7.62 -6.88
CA SER A 314 -11.78 7.18 -6.00
C SER A 314 -11.70 7.92 -4.65
N TYR A 315 -12.79 8.58 -4.22
CA TYR A 315 -12.99 9.08 -2.85
C TYR A 315 -14.00 8.23 -2.08
N TYR A 316 -13.77 6.93 -2.08
CA TYR A 316 -14.74 5.95 -1.58
C TYR A 316 -14.50 5.57 -0.11
N PHE A 317 -13.52 6.23 0.52
CA PHE A 317 -13.21 6.05 1.92
C PHE A 317 -13.13 7.39 2.65
N TYR A 318 -13.94 7.54 3.69
CA TYR A 318 -14.00 8.70 4.58
C TYR A 318 -13.49 8.35 5.98
N ASN A 319 -12.45 9.06 6.44
CA ASN A 319 -11.91 8.89 7.79
C ASN A 319 -12.36 10.03 8.72
N SER A 320 -13.43 9.79 9.47
CA SER A 320 -14.00 10.78 10.40
C SER A 320 -13.05 11.25 11.51
N TYR A 321 -12.03 10.47 11.83
CA TYR A 321 -11.06 10.78 12.90
C TYR A 321 -9.87 11.61 12.42
N ALA A 322 -9.70 11.78 11.11
CA ALA A 322 -8.59 12.55 10.55
C ALA A 322 -8.88 14.06 10.54
N GLY A 323 -7.82 14.87 10.41
CA GLY A 323 -7.96 16.31 10.14
C GLY A 323 -8.69 16.57 8.82
N ALA A 324 -9.35 17.73 8.70
CA ALA A 324 -10.32 18.03 7.61
C ALA A 324 -9.84 17.69 6.19
N TYR A 325 -8.56 17.92 5.87
CA TYR A 325 -7.98 17.54 4.58
C TYR A 325 -7.86 16.01 4.42
N SER A 326 -7.38 15.33 5.45
CA SER A 326 -7.13 13.88 5.51
C SER A 326 -8.36 13.02 5.74
N GLN A 327 -9.53 13.62 5.99
CA GLN A 327 -10.79 12.86 6.05
C GLN A 327 -11.19 12.28 4.70
N TRP A 328 -10.74 12.88 3.61
CA TRP A 328 -11.07 12.52 2.23
C TRP A 328 -9.84 11.98 1.54
N ILE A 329 -9.81 10.67 1.33
CA ILE A 329 -8.62 9.97 0.84
C ILE A 329 -8.80 9.65 -0.65
N PRO A 330 -8.05 10.30 -1.55
CA PRO A 330 -8.01 9.95 -2.95
C PRO A 330 -7.22 8.65 -3.08
N SER A 331 -7.76 7.72 -3.85
CA SER A 331 -7.16 6.42 -4.06
C SER A 331 -7.44 5.93 -5.47
N ASP A 332 -6.47 5.25 -6.08
CA ASP A 332 -6.66 4.48 -7.30
C ASP A 332 -6.89 2.99 -6.99
N GLN A 333 -7.08 2.62 -5.70
CA GLN A 333 -7.25 1.22 -5.26
C GLN A 333 -8.40 0.51 -5.96
N TYR A 334 -9.51 1.19 -6.25
CA TYR A 334 -10.65 0.57 -6.95
C TYR A 334 -10.48 0.54 -8.47
N TYR A 335 -9.44 1.15 -9.02
CA TYR A 335 -9.00 0.85 -10.39
C TYR A 335 -8.13 -0.41 -10.41
N SER A 336 -7.50 -0.74 -9.28
CA SER A 336 -6.69 -1.95 -9.10
C SER A 336 -7.58 -3.17 -8.77
N SER A 337 -8.63 -2.96 -7.97
CA SER A 337 -9.66 -3.93 -7.58
C SER A 337 -11.05 -3.41 -7.96
N PRO A 338 -11.41 -3.40 -9.27
CA PRO A 338 -12.70 -2.90 -9.72
C PRO A 338 -13.90 -3.73 -9.28
N ASP A 339 -13.71 -4.93 -8.74
CA ASP A 339 -14.74 -5.79 -8.14
C ASP A 339 -14.99 -5.51 -6.64
N TYR A 340 -14.25 -4.56 -6.06
CA TYR A 340 -14.39 -4.08 -4.69
C TYR A 340 -14.05 -5.12 -3.60
N ASP A 341 -13.26 -6.16 -3.94
CA ASP A 341 -12.88 -7.20 -2.99
C ASP A 341 -11.52 -6.95 -2.27
N TRP A 342 -10.87 -5.83 -2.59
CA TRP A 342 -9.57 -5.39 -2.08
C TRP A 342 -8.37 -6.26 -2.51
N VAL A 343 -8.58 -7.20 -3.43
CA VAL A 343 -7.54 -7.94 -4.12
C VAL A 343 -7.29 -7.29 -5.47
N ASP A 344 -6.07 -6.84 -5.67
CA ASP A 344 -5.67 -6.22 -6.93
C ASP A 344 -5.79 -7.23 -8.09
N ASN A 345 -6.65 -6.93 -9.07
CA ASN A 345 -6.71 -7.60 -10.37
C ASN A 345 -5.61 -7.09 -11.31
N PHE A 346 -5.21 -5.81 -11.15
CA PHE A 346 -4.21 -5.15 -11.98
C PHE A 346 -3.18 -4.42 -11.14
N VAL A 347 -1.99 -4.19 -11.68
CA VAL A 347 -1.07 -3.20 -11.12
C VAL A 347 -1.44 -1.83 -11.69
N VAL A 348 -1.77 -0.88 -10.82
CA VAL A 348 -2.13 0.49 -11.22
C VAL A 348 -1.04 1.47 -10.83
N CYS A 349 -0.60 2.28 -11.78
CA CYS A 349 0.23 3.44 -11.51
C CYS A 349 -0.40 4.71 -12.10
N ARG A 350 -0.06 5.85 -11.50
CA ARG A 350 -0.48 7.17 -12.00
C ARG A 350 0.74 8.01 -12.33
N VAL A 351 0.66 8.74 -13.44
CA VAL A 351 1.57 9.84 -13.77
C VAL A 351 0.81 11.14 -13.47
N PRO A 352 0.92 11.71 -12.25
CA PRO A 352 0.04 12.78 -11.77
C PRO A 352 0.51 14.16 -12.26
N VAL A 353 0.56 14.34 -13.58
CA VAL A 353 0.98 15.58 -14.23
C VAL A 353 -0.21 16.47 -14.56
N HIS A 354 -0.03 17.78 -14.48
CA HIS A 354 -1.12 18.76 -14.65
C HIS A 354 -1.27 19.23 -16.10
N ASN A 355 -0.26 18.96 -16.94
CA ASN A 355 -0.24 19.36 -18.35
C ASN A 355 0.70 18.45 -19.17
N GLU A 356 0.59 18.54 -20.50
CA GLU A 356 1.35 17.69 -21.43
C GLU A 356 2.87 17.92 -21.39
N ASN A 357 3.36 19.13 -21.06
CA ASN A 357 4.80 19.38 -21.01
C ASN A 357 5.47 18.61 -19.85
N ASP A 358 4.77 18.49 -18.72
CA ASP A 358 5.23 17.70 -17.58
C ASP A 358 5.23 16.20 -17.94
N LEU A 359 4.24 15.73 -18.72
CA LEU A 359 4.24 14.37 -19.27
C LEU A 359 5.44 14.12 -20.19
N ILE A 360 5.72 15.03 -21.13
CA ILE A 360 6.87 14.93 -22.03
C ILE A 360 8.18 14.92 -21.23
N THR A 361 8.28 15.73 -20.17
CA THR A 361 9.43 15.75 -19.27
C THR A 361 9.59 14.39 -18.57
N PHE A 362 8.50 13.81 -18.08
CA PHE A 362 8.50 12.49 -17.46
C PHE A 362 8.93 11.38 -18.45
N ILE A 363 8.37 11.34 -19.65
CA ILE A 363 8.73 10.36 -20.69
C ILE A 363 10.23 10.49 -21.03
N THR A 364 10.72 11.71 -21.23
CA THR A 364 12.14 11.97 -21.52
C THR A 364 13.05 11.43 -20.40
N LYS A 365 12.65 11.60 -19.13
CA LYS A 365 13.38 11.01 -17.99
C LYS A 365 13.40 9.49 -18.04
N LEU A 366 12.25 8.86 -18.30
CA LEU A 366 12.15 7.40 -18.38
C LEU A 366 13.04 6.84 -19.48
N GLU A 367 13.02 7.43 -20.68
CA GLU A 367 13.89 7.05 -21.79
C GLU A 367 15.36 7.19 -21.43
N ASN A 368 15.73 8.32 -20.81
CA ASN A 368 17.09 8.57 -20.39
C ASN A 368 17.56 7.53 -19.37
N VAL A 369 16.76 7.27 -18.34
CA VAL A 369 17.03 6.22 -17.35
C VAL A 369 17.17 4.84 -17.99
N ASN A 370 16.25 4.47 -18.86
CA ASN A 370 16.26 3.16 -19.53
C ASN A 370 17.54 2.95 -20.37
N SER A 371 18.03 4.01 -21.00
CA SER A 371 19.27 3.95 -21.79
C SER A 371 20.55 3.88 -20.94
N HIS A 372 20.49 4.19 -19.64
CA HIS A 372 21.62 4.23 -18.71
C HIS A 372 21.56 3.18 -17.59
N LEU A 373 20.67 2.18 -17.72
CA LEU A 373 20.58 1.04 -16.81
C LEU A 373 21.93 0.33 -16.68
N SER A 374 22.37 0.08 -15.44
CA SER A 374 23.60 -0.67 -15.16
C SER A 374 23.45 -1.48 -13.88
N GLU A 375 24.08 -2.66 -13.83
CA GLU A 375 23.97 -3.62 -12.72
C GLU A 375 24.31 -2.98 -11.35
N ASN A 376 25.41 -2.22 -11.29
CA ASN A 376 25.84 -1.57 -10.05
C ASN A 376 24.84 -0.51 -9.56
N TRP A 377 24.20 0.21 -10.49
CA TRP A 377 23.24 1.24 -10.12
C TRP A 377 21.94 0.61 -9.63
N VAL A 378 21.46 -0.45 -10.27
CA VAL A 378 20.16 -1.06 -9.91
C VAL A 378 20.22 -1.87 -8.61
N GLN A 379 21.42 -2.23 -8.14
CA GLN A 379 21.66 -2.90 -6.86
C GLN A 379 22.00 -1.91 -5.74
N SER A 380 21.53 -0.66 -5.80
CA SER A 380 21.87 0.36 -4.79
C SER A 380 20.63 0.95 -4.14
N VAL A 381 20.71 1.12 -2.82
CA VAL A 381 19.65 1.65 -1.99
C VAL A 381 20.21 2.65 -0.97
N THR A 382 19.54 3.79 -0.87
CA THR A 382 19.76 4.76 0.20
C THR A 382 18.65 4.63 1.23
N LEU A 383 19.05 4.52 2.50
CA LEU A 383 18.15 4.56 3.65
C LEU A 383 18.40 5.87 4.40
N SER A 384 17.37 6.68 4.56
CA SER A 384 17.49 7.96 5.23
C SER A 384 16.36 8.19 6.23
N GLY A 385 16.75 8.45 7.47
CA GLY A 385 15.85 8.62 8.58
C GLY A 385 16.51 9.46 9.66
N GLY A 386 15.69 10.27 10.33
CA GLY A 386 16.11 11.11 11.43
C GLY A 386 15.26 10.89 12.68
N ASP A 387 15.24 11.91 13.51
CA ASP A 387 14.46 11.96 14.73
C ASP A 387 13.16 12.74 14.48
N ALA A 388 12.21 12.10 13.78
CA ALA A 388 10.94 12.73 13.43
C ALA A 388 10.22 13.23 14.70
N PHE A 389 10.17 12.42 15.75
CA PHE A 389 9.36 12.73 16.92
C PHE A 389 10.10 13.45 18.05
N ASP A 390 11.39 13.82 17.90
CA ASP A 390 12.23 14.33 19.00
C ASP A 390 12.19 13.38 20.20
N ASP A 391 12.30 12.08 19.89
CA ASP A 391 12.25 10.98 20.83
C ASP A 391 13.66 10.43 21.12
N ASP A 392 13.82 9.71 22.23
CA ASP A 392 15.09 9.10 22.61
C ASP A 392 15.50 7.92 21.68
N PHE A 393 14.65 7.55 20.72
CA PHE A 393 14.76 6.33 19.93
C PHE A 393 15.27 6.57 18.52
N TYR A 394 15.33 7.82 18.03
CA TYR A 394 15.68 8.12 16.63
C TYR A 394 14.84 7.27 15.67
N THR A 395 13.52 7.32 15.84
CA THR A 395 12.59 6.38 15.19
C THR A 395 12.86 6.15 13.70
N GLY A 396 13.18 7.20 12.92
CA GLY A 396 13.46 7.04 11.49
C GLY A 396 14.67 6.15 11.23
N GLU A 397 15.75 6.33 12.00
CA GLU A 397 16.94 5.46 11.92
C GLU A 397 16.64 4.03 12.35
N MET A 398 15.78 3.84 13.35
CA MET A 398 15.39 2.50 13.79
C MET A 398 14.61 1.75 12.70
N ILE A 399 13.70 2.43 12.01
CA ILE A 399 12.95 1.85 10.90
C ILE A 399 13.89 1.44 9.77
N ASP A 400 14.85 2.30 9.39
CA ASP A 400 15.88 1.94 8.40
C ASP A 400 16.66 0.69 8.81
N ASN A 401 17.11 0.62 10.07
CA ASN A 401 17.87 -0.53 10.55
C ASN A 401 17.01 -1.79 10.65
N MET A 402 15.72 -1.66 10.96
CA MET A 402 14.78 -2.78 10.94
C MET A 402 14.63 -3.34 9.53
N ALA A 403 14.54 -2.49 8.50
CA ALA A 403 14.50 -2.94 7.11
C ALA A 403 15.73 -3.80 6.74
N ILE A 404 16.91 -3.42 7.23
CA ILE A 404 18.14 -4.21 7.04
C ILE A 404 18.07 -5.54 7.81
N CYS A 405 17.66 -5.51 9.08
CA CYS A 405 17.57 -6.70 9.93
C CYS A 405 16.51 -7.71 9.45
N GLN A 406 15.55 -7.26 8.65
CA GLN A 406 14.51 -8.08 8.02
C GLN A 406 14.88 -8.55 6.62
N ASP A 407 16.13 -8.33 6.19
CA ASP A 407 16.65 -8.70 4.88
C ASP A 407 15.91 -8.02 3.69
N LEU A 408 15.22 -6.88 3.91
CA LEU A 408 14.50 -6.15 2.84
C LEU A 408 15.45 -5.50 1.82
N CYS A 409 16.71 -5.34 2.19
CA CYS A 409 17.77 -4.79 1.35
C CYS A 409 18.83 -5.85 1.03
N ASP A 410 18.48 -7.14 1.07
CA ASP A 410 19.43 -8.21 0.77
C ASP A 410 20.01 -8.05 -0.65
N GLU A 411 21.27 -8.41 -0.80
CA GLU A 411 22.07 -8.23 -2.02
C GLU A 411 22.27 -6.78 -2.51
N MET A 412 21.73 -5.76 -1.82
CA MET A 412 21.90 -4.35 -2.20
C MET A 412 23.11 -3.69 -1.55
N VAL A 413 23.68 -2.72 -2.26
CA VAL A 413 24.66 -1.78 -1.72
C VAL A 413 23.90 -0.69 -0.96
N ILE A 414 24.00 -0.75 0.36
CA ILE A 414 23.28 0.14 1.27
C ILE A 414 24.12 1.37 1.60
N GLU A 415 23.56 2.55 1.34
CA GLU A 415 24.05 3.81 1.86
C GLU A 415 23.08 4.38 2.91
N LYS A 416 23.63 4.93 4.00
CA LYS A 416 22.84 5.50 5.10
C LYS A 416 23.02 7.02 5.17
N TYR A 417 21.91 7.73 5.30
CA TYR A 417 21.83 9.17 5.52
C TYR A 417 21.06 9.44 6.81
N GLN A 418 21.77 9.32 7.94
CA GLN A 418 21.16 9.31 9.26
C GLN A 418 21.64 10.48 10.12
N ARG A 419 20.86 10.86 11.14
CA ARG A 419 21.14 11.99 12.02
C ARG A 419 22.41 11.77 12.83
N TYR A 420 22.65 10.56 13.36
CA TYR A 420 23.87 10.27 14.14
C TYR A 420 25.17 10.44 13.32
N GLN A 421 25.07 10.36 11.98
CA GLN A 421 26.19 10.60 11.06
C GLN A 421 26.31 12.07 10.63
N ASN A 422 25.42 12.95 11.12
CA ASN A 422 25.22 14.31 10.63
C ASN A 422 24.92 14.38 9.12
N ARG A 423 24.27 13.35 8.56
CA ARG A 423 23.91 13.28 7.14
C ARG A 423 22.43 13.55 6.86
N PHE A 424 21.58 13.53 7.89
CA PHE A 424 20.14 13.84 7.76
C PHE A 424 19.88 15.35 7.82
N SER A 425 20.14 16.04 6.69
CA SER A 425 19.88 17.48 6.54
C SER A 425 19.49 17.81 5.11
N LYS A 426 18.78 18.92 4.91
CA LYS A 426 18.37 19.39 3.58
C LYS A 426 19.53 19.42 2.58
N ASN A 427 20.63 20.10 2.93
CA ASN A 427 21.76 20.26 2.00
C ASN A 427 22.40 18.92 1.63
N ALA A 428 22.57 18.02 2.60
CA ALA A 428 23.15 16.69 2.34
C ALA A 428 22.22 15.84 1.47
N PHE A 429 20.90 15.95 1.68
CA PHE A 429 19.91 15.26 0.86
C PHE A 429 19.85 15.82 -0.57
N GLU A 430 19.79 17.15 -0.73
CA GLU A 430 19.80 17.80 -2.04
C GLU A 430 21.05 17.45 -2.85
N ASP A 431 22.21 17.46 -2.21
CA ASP A 431 23.48 17.06 -2.81
C ASP A 431 23.43 15.60 -3.25
N HIS A 432 22.94 14.71 -2.39
CA HIS A 432 22.80 13.28 -2.69
C HIS A 432 21.87 13.01 -3.88
N VAL A 433 20.65 13.59 -3.88
CA VAL A 433 19.70 13.42 -4.99
C VAL A 433 20.29 13.90 -6.31
N GLN A 434 20.93 15.06 -6.32
CA GLN A 434 21.45 15.65 -7.55
C GLN A 434 22.73 14.97 -8.05
N ASN A 435 23.62 14.52 -7.16
CA ASN A 435 24.98 14.13 -7.53
C ASN A 435 25.26 12.62 -7.46
N ASP A 436 24.54 11.85 -6.63
CA ASP A 436 24.89 10.46 -6.37
C ASP A 436 24.02 9.47 -7.14
N ASP A 437 24.61 8.37 -7.62
CA ASP A 437 23.90 7.38 -8.43
C ASP A 437 23.32 6.27 -7.56
N TYR A 438 22.00 6.24 -7.39
CA TYR A 438 21.30 5.17 -6.70
C TYR A 438 19.91 4.91 -7.26
N LEU A 439 19.39 3.67 -7.16
CA LEU A 439 18.08 3.33 -7.72
C LEU A 439 16.96 3.52 -6.70
N MET A 440 17.15 3.13 -5.44
CA MET A 440 16.08 3.18 -4.44
C MET A 440 16.41 4.12 -3.28
N HIS A 441 15.40 4.86 -2.83
CA HIS A 441 15.50 5.74 -1.66
C HIS A 441 14.37 5.42 -0.67
N LEU A 442 14.68 4.82 0.47
CA LEU A 442 13.76 4.77 1.60
C LEU A 442 13.96 6.02 2.46
N HIS A 443 12.93 6.85 2.60
CA HIS A 443 12.99 8.09 3.36
C HIS A 443 11.92 8.15 4.45
N ILE A 444 12.35 8.24 5.71
CA ILE A 444 11.47 8.29 6.88
C ILE A 444 11.55 9.67 7.52
N CYS A 445 10.49 10.47 7.38
CA CYS A 445 10.50 11.87 7.81
C CYS A 445 9.10 12.44 8.10
N HIS A 446 9.04 13.74 8.35
CA HIS A 446 7.78 14.48 8.34
C HIS A 446 7.45 15.02 6.94
N GLY A 447 6.16 14.98 6.59
CA GLY A 447 5.62 15.56 5.36
C GLY A 447 4.67 16.74 5.63
N SER A 448 4.66 17.72 4.72
CA SER A 448 3.68 18.81 4.68
C SER A 448 2.74 18.76 3.47
N GLY A 449 2.82 17.70 2.66
CA GLY A 449 2.14 17.60 1.37
C GLY A 449 3.01 18.06 0.22
N ASP A 450 3.59 19.25 0.33
CA ASP A 450 4.47 19.85 -0.67
C ASP A 450 5.97 19.73 -0.36
N ALA A 451 6.35 19.24 0.83
CA ALA A 451 7.74 19.15 1.24
C ALA A 451 8.01 17.95 2.17
N ILE A 452 9.24 17.44 2.11
CA ILE A 452 9.82 16.60 3.17
C ILE A 452 10.62 17.48 4.13
N HIS A 453 10.62 17.13 5.42
CA HIS A 453 11.26 17.91 6.48
C HIS A 453 12.37 17.12 7.19
N PHE A 454 13.44 17.82 7.52
CA PHE A 454 14.60 17.31 8.25
C PHE A 454 14.60 17.81 9.69
N ASP A 455 15.36 17.15 10.56
CA ASP A 455 15.43 17.41 12.00
C ASP A 455 15.74 18.87 12.38
N SER A 456 16.39 19.63 11.50
CA SER A 456 16.66 21.05 11.72
C SER A 456 15.43 21.95 11.54
N GLY A 457 14.27 21.39 11.18
CA GLY A 457 13.09 22.12 10.72
C GLY A 457 13.21 22.70 9.31
N SER A 458 14.27 22.35 8.57
CA SER A 458 14.39 22.71 7.15
C SER A 458 13.59 21.72 6.31
N GLY A 459 13.03 22.19 5.18
CA GLY A 459 12.29 21.33 4.25
C GLY A 459 12.76 21.51 2.81
N LEU A 460 12.70 20.43 2.03
CA LEU A 460 12.85 20.44 0.58
C LEU A 460 11.46 20.40 -0.05
N SER A 461 11.08 21.50 -0.73
CA SER A 461 9.76 21.64 -1.34
C SER A 461 9.69 21.11 -2.78
N SER A 462 8.47 20.80 -3.22
CA SER A 462 8.13 20.41 -4.60
C SER A 462 8.62 21.44 -5.62
N THR A 463 8.46 22.73 -5.30
CA THR A 463 8.91 23.84 -6.16
C THR A 463 10.44 23.92 -6.27
N GLU A 464 11.17 23.66 -5.19
CA GLU A 464 12.64 23.62 -5.24
C GLU A 464 13.14 22.45 -6.09
N MET A 465 12.50 21.28 -5.99
CA MET A 465 12.86 20.10 -6.80
C MET A 465 12.70 20.31 -8.30
N LEU A 466 11.75 21.14 -8.74
CA LEU A 466 11.59 21.48 -10.16
C LEU A 466 12.84 22.13 -10.77
N SER A 467 13.72 22.70 -9.94
CA SER A 467 14.98 23.32 -10.37
C SER A 467 16.15 22.34 -10.49
N PHE A 468 15.98 21.09 -10.08
CA PHE A 468 17.06 20.10 -10.13
C PHE A 468 17.46 19.82 -11.58
N PRO A 469 18.77 19.78 -11.90
CA PRO A 469 19.24 19.54 -13.25
C PRO A 469 18.90 18.12 -13.70
N ALA A 470 18.64 17.95 -15.00
CA ALA A 470 18.38 16.64 -15.58
C ALA A 470 19.54 15.67 -15.29
N LYS A 471 19.18 14.41 -15.02
CA LYS A 471 20.12 13.34 -14.67
C LYS A 471 19.77 12.03 -15.37
N GLU A 472 20.79 11.22 -15.66
CA GLU A 472 20.68 9.92 -16.34
C GLU A 472 20.26 8.79 -15.41
N LYS A 473 20.56 8.91 -14.12
CA LYS A 473 20.27 7.91 -13.09
C LYS A 473 19.46 8.56 -12.00
N LEU A 474 18.17 8.27 -12.01
CA LEU A 474 17.18 8.86 -11.12
C LEU A 474 16.60 7.79 -10.21
N PRO A 475 16.43 8.10 -8.91
CA PRO A 475 15.91 7.13 -7.97
C PRO A 475 14.38 6.98 -8.02
N ILE A 476 13.94 5.90 -7.40
CA ILE A 476 12.58 5.61 -6.95
C ILE A 476 12.53 5.94 -5.46
N PHE A 477 11.55 6.76 -5.06
CA PHE A 477 11.37 7.15 -3.67
C PHE A 477 10.26 6.34 -3.00
N LEU A 478 10.61 5.70 -1.89
CA LEU A 478 9.68 5.09 -0.95
C LEU A 478 9.72 5.93 0.31
N THR A 479 8.61 6.60 0.64
CA THR A 479 8.62 7.59 1.71
C THR A 479 7.53 7.34 2.74
N VAL A 480 7.91 7.42 4.01
CA VAL A 480 6.98 7.54 5.13
C VAL A 480 6.97 9.00 5.52
N ALA A 481 6.04 9.75 4.92
CA ALA A 481 5.85 11.18 5.13
C ALA A 481 4.39 11.54 4.80
N CYS A 482 3.71 12.27 5.69
CA CYS A 482 2.30 12.61 5.49
C CYS A 482 2.05 13.43 4.22
N MET A 483 0.98 13.08 3.48
CA MET A 483 0.38 13.85 2.38
C MET A 483 1.26 14.06 1.14
N ASN A 484 2.53 13.67 1.16
CA ASN A 484 3.48 13.95 0.09
C ASN A 484 3.17 13.18 -1.21
N GLY A 485 2.40 12.09 -1.11
CA GLY A 485 1.84 11.34 -2.22
C GLY A 485 0.50 11.85 -2.74
N ALA A 486 0.05 13.04 -2.33
CA ALA A 486 -1.20 13.60 -2.84
C ALA A 486 -1.11 13.84 -4.36
N PHE A 487 -2.14 13.47 -5.11
CA PHE A 487 -2.19 13.62 -6.57
C PHE A 487 -3.49 14.31 -7.03
N ASP A 488 -4.24 14.85 -6.07
CA ASP A 488 -5.53 15.50 -6.24
C ASP A 488 -5.49 16.97 -5.82
N THR A 489 -4.31 17.61 -5.90
CA THR A 489 -4.07 18.98 -5.42
C THR A 489 -4.93 20.04 -6.11
N GLN A 490 -5.43 19.73 -7.32
CA GLN A 490 -6.38 20.57 -8.05
C GLN A 490 -7.85 20.37 -7.62
N LEU A 491 -8.16 19.25 -6.96
CA LEU A 491 -9.52 18.90 -6.53
C LEU A 491 -9.79 19.23 -5.06
N HIS A 492 -8.83 18.96 -4.17
CA HIS A 492 -8.99 19.16 -2.73
C HIS A 492 -7.86 20.02 -2.15
N ASN A 493 -8.23 21.13 -1.51
CA ASN A 493 -7.26 22.10 -1.03
C ASN A 493 -6.65 21.68 0.31
N GLY A 494 -5.42 21.17 0.27
CA GLY A 494 -4.60 20.84 1.44
C GLY A 494 -3.71 21.99 1.94
N GLY A 495 -3.79 23.17 1.34
CA GLY A 495 -2.90 24.30 1.61
C GLY A 495 -1.67 24.37 0.68
N PHE A 496 -1.60 23.51 -0.33
CA PHE A 496 -0.57 23.48 -1.36
C PHE A 496 -1.18 23.16 -2.73
N SER A 497 -0.54 23.60 -3.81
CA SER A 497 -1.01 23.43 -5.19
C SER A 497 -0.22 22.39 -5.99
N LEU A 498 0.87 21.88 -5.42
CA LEU A 498 1.73 20.87 -6.03
C LEU A 498 2.33 20.03 -4.91
N SER A 499 1.97 18.75 -4.85
CA SER A 499 2.53 17.86 -3.84
C SER A 499 4.00 17.57 -4.11
N PHE A 500 4.67 17.00 -3.11
CA PHE A 500 6.05 16.55 -3.25
C PHE A 500 6.20 15.51 -4.37
N SER A 501 5.30 14.53 -4.44
CA SER A 501 5.30 13.49 -5.48
C SER A 501 5.01 14.06 -6.88
N GLU A 502 4.02 14.95 -7.03
CA GLU A 502 3.74 15.62 -8.31
C GLU A 502 4.96 16.43 -8.79
N GLY A 503 5.59 17.19 -7.88
CA GLY A 503 6.82 17.95 -8.19
C GLY A 503 8.01 17.06 -8.54
N MET A 504 8.13 15.88 -7.92
CA MET A 504 9.16 14.90 -8.24
C MET A 504 8.98 14.30 -9.64
N ILE A 505 7.74 13.95 -10.00
CA ILE A 505 7.40 13.42 -11.32
C ILE A 505 7.56 14.49 -12.40
N ALA A 506 7.22 15.75 -12.14
CA ALA A 506 7.40 16.85 -13.09
C ALA A 506 8.86 17.36 -13.19
N SER A 507 9.68 17.19 -12.16
CA SER A 507 11.08 17.63 -12.16
C SER A 507 11.94 16.79 -13.12
N PRO A 508 12.84 17.39 -13.93
CA PRO A 508 13.73 16.63 -14.81
C PRO A 508 14.85 15.89 -14.06
N GLY A 509 15.12 16.24 -12.80
CA GLY A 509 16.30 15.79 -12.04
C GLY A 509 16.04 15.08 -10.72
N ALA A 510 14.79 14.99 -10.26
CA ALA A 510 14.47 14.46 -8.94
C ALA A 510 14.34 12.92 -8.90
N GLY A 511 13.20 12.37 -9.33
CA GLY A 511 12.92 10.94 -9.29
C GLY A 511 12.07 10.46 -10.46
N ILE A 512 12.01 9.14 -10.65
CA ILE A 512 11.21 8.48 -11.71
C ILE A 512 9.95 7.81 -11.17
N ALA A 513 9.87 7.52 -9.89
CA ALA A 513 8.67 6.98 -9.25
C ALA A 513 8.65 7.35 -7.77
N TYR A 514 7.44 7.38 -7.21
CA TYR A 514 7.20 7.74 -5.81
C TYR A 514 6.13 6.82 -5.21
N VAL A 515 6.41 6.30 -4.02
CA VAL A 515 5.47 5.55 -3.19
C VAL A 515 5.40 6.25 -1.84
N GLY A 516 4.20 6.65 -1.44
CA GLY A 516 3.96 7.37 -0.20
C GLY A 516 2.47 7.65 0.02
N GLY A 517 2.12 8.20 1.18
CA GLY A 517 0.72 8.43 1.54
C GLY A 517 0.12 9.62 0.80
N SER A 518 -1.07 9.44 0.21
CA SER A 518 -1.85 10.55 -0.38
C SER A 518 -2.43 11.50 0.67
N ARG A 519 -2.54 11.03 1.92
CA ARG A 519 -2.97 11.76 3.11
C ARG A 519 -2.06 11.46 4.29
N ASN A 520 -2.50 11.79 5.51
CA ASN A 520 -1.72 11.53 6.72
C ASN A 520 -1.38 10.06 6.85
N ASN A 521 -0.08 9.78 6.92
CA ASN A 521 0.44 8.51 7.37
C ASN A 521 0.28 8.48 8.89
N GLY A 522 -0.50 7.53 9.38
CA GLY A 522 -0.61 7.21 10.81
C GLY A 522 0.33 6.07 11.13
N GLY A 523 1.14 6.22 12.16
CA GLY A 523 1.95 5.14 12.69
C GLY A 523 2.32 5.40 14.14
N VAL A 524 2.73 4.36 14.83
CA VAL A 524 3.51 4.52 16.06
C VAL A 524 4.84 3.86 15.74
N PRO A 525 6.01 4.50 16.02
CA PRO A 525 7.21 3.72 16.27
C PRO A 525 6.79 2.62 17.23
N SER A 526 6.89 1.36 16.81
CA SER A 526 6.48 0.24 17.65
C SER A 526 7.28 0.31 18.95
N HIS A 527 6.68 0.77 20.04
CA HIS A 527 7.25 0.67 21.38
C HIS A 527 7.20 -0.78 21.93
N TYR A 528 7.27 -1.76 21.02
CA TYR A 528 7.35 -3.20 21.29
C TYR A 528 8.44 -3.88 20.45
N ILE A 529 9.55 -3.17 20.23
CA ILE A 529 10.85 -3.83 20.04
C ILE A 529 11.32 -4.37 21.40
#